data_AF-A0AA36DM29-F1
#
_entry.id   AF-A0AA36DM29-F1
#
_cell.length_a   1.000
_cell.length_b   1.000
_cell.length_c   1.000
_cell.angle_alpha   90.00
_cell.angle_beta   90.00
_cell.angle_gamma   90.00
#
_symmetry.space_group_name_H-M   'P 1'
#
loop_
_entity.id
_entity.type
_entity.pdbx_description
1 polymer ?
#
loop_
_entity_poly.entity_id
_entity_poly.type
_entity_poly.pdbx_seq_one_letter_code
_entity_poly.pdbx_strand_id
1 'polypeptide(L)'
;MNTTGSIASVVIAIHDFQLAAIIIFLVSSIGTICNLLVAFFTSRLPSLSNPFGRLSASQSTGEMILCITFALYYSPMVYFDISSMKRNAHHVGLLLLISYNICIISHLVIALNRMCAICFPLSYEKAFSHRNTSIMIAVIWIVSFVLPICLHGMGEIFQHRYRDKKDYEYSTE
;
A
#
# COMPACT_ATOMS: atom_id res chain seq x y z
N MET A 1 -4.93 31.55 32.92
CA MET A 1 -4.53 32.22 31.65
C MET A 1 -4.01 31.23 30.59
N ASN A 2 -4.51 29.98 30.52
CA ASN A 2 -4.01 28.94 29.59
C ASN A 2 -5.07 28.33 28.65
N THR A 3 -6.35 28.68 28.80
CA THR A 3 -7.43 28.03 28.04
C THR A 3 -7.51 28.50 26.59
N THR A 4 -7.27 29.80 26.34
CA THR A 4 -7.26 30.39 24.99
C THR A 4 -6.09 29.88 24.14
N GLY A 5 -4.90 29.70 24.73
CA GLY A 5 -3.76 29.08 24.06
C GLY A 5 -4.04 27.63 23.65
N SER A 6 -4.68 26.85 24.54
CA SER A 6 -5.05 25.47 24.26
C SER A 6 -6.09 25.32 23.14
N ILE A 7 -7.08 26.22 23.09
CA ILE A 7 -8.12 26.19 22.04
C ILE A 7 -7.53 26.54 20.67
N ALA A 8 -6.64 27.55 20.61
CA ALA A 8 -5.97 27.93 19.36
C ALA A 8 -5.14 26.77 18.79
N SER A 9 -4.38 26.06 19.63
CA SER A 9 -3.60 24.89 19.20
C SER A 9 -4.49 23.76 18.64
N VAL A 10 -5.66 23.52 19.23
CA VAL A 10 -6.60 22.50 18.74
C VAL A 10 -7.19 22.89 17.39
N VAL A 11 -7.58 24.15 17.21
CA VAL A 11 -8.15 24.65 15.94
C VAL A 11 -7.13 24.55 14.81
N ILE A 12 -5.87 24.93 15.06
CA ILE A 12 -4.79 24.82 14.08
C ILE A 12 -4.59 23.36 13.68
N ALA A 13 -4.53 22.44 14.65
CA ALA A 13 -4.36 21.02 14.36
C ALA A 13 -5.50 20.45 13.49
N ILE A 14 -6.76 20.80 13.78
CA ILE A 14 -7.90 20.36 12.98
C ILE A 14 -7.79 20.84 11.53
N HIS A 15 -7.41 22.11 11.33
CA HIS A 15 -7.21 22.67 10.01
C HIS A 15 -6.09 21.95 9.24
N ASP A 16 -4.98 21.63 9.92
CA ASP A 16 -3.86 20.89 9.31
C ASP A 16 -4.28 19.49 8.86
N PHE A 17 -5.09 18.78 9.66
CA PHE A 17 -5.62 17.47 9.27
C PHE A 17 -6.57 17.54 8.07
N GLN A 18 -7.45 18.54 8.03
CA GLN A 18 -8.36 18.75 6.90
C GLN A 18 -7.60 19.09 5.62
N LEU A 19 -6.59 19.95 5.71
CA LEU A 19 -5.71 20.29 4.59
C LEU A 19 -4.98 19.05 4.07
N ALA A 20 -4.40 18.24 4.96
CA ALA A 20 -3.75 16.98 4.59
C ALA A 20 -4.72 16.02 3.88
N ALA A 21 -5.96 15.88 4.36
CA ALA A 21 -6.96 15.03 3.75
C ALA A 21 -7.35 15.48 2.34
N ILE A 22 -7.47 16.80 2.11
CA ILE A 22 -7.74 17.37 0.78
C ILE A 22 -6.57 17.09 -0.17
N ILE A 23 -5.33 17.33 0.27
CA ILE A 23 -4.14 17.08 -0.57
C ILE A 23 -4.06 15.60 -0.95
N ILE A 24 -4.22 14.70 0.02
CA ILE A 24 -4.18 13.25 -0.20
C ILE A 24 -5.29 12.84 -1.16
N PHE A 25 -6.50 13.38 -1.03
CA PHE A 25 -7.60 13.10 -1.96
C PHE A 25 -7.26 13.48 -3.40
N LEU A 26 -6.74 14.68 -3.61
CA LEU A 26 -6.38 15.17 -4.95
C LEU A 26 -5.28 14.33 -5.58
N VAL A 27 -4.18 14.11 -4.85
CA VAL A 27 -3.04 13.30 -5.32
C VAL A 27 -3.49 11.87 -5.63
N SER A 28 -4.29 11.26 -4.75
CA SER A 28 -4.75 9.89 -4.92
C SER A 28 -5.77 9.74 -6.04
N SER A 29 -6.59 10.75 -6.30
CA SER A 29 -7.53 10.75 -7.43
C SER A 29 -6.77 10.77 -8.75
N ILE A 30 -5.78 11.65 -8.88
CA ILE A 30 -4.89 11.70 -10.05
C ILE A 30 -4.14 10.38 -10.20
N GLY A 31 -3.55 9.88 -9.11
CA GLY A 31 -2.82 8.61 -9.08
C GLY A 31 -3.68 7.42 -9.51
N THR A 32 -4.95 7.37 -9.09
CA THR A 32 -5.90 6.33 -9.50
C THR A 32 -6.14 6.37 -11.01
N ILE A 33 -6.38 7.55 -11.58
CA ILE A 33 -6.61 7.70 -13.03
C ILE A 33 -5.37 7.30 -13.81
N CYS A 34 -4.19 7.79 -13.42
CA CYS A 34 -2.92 7.46 -14.08
C CYS A 34 -2.64 5.96 -14.05
N ASN A 35 -2.79 5.32 -12.88
CA ASN A 35 -2.55 3.89 -12.74
C ASN A 35 -3.62 3.02 -13.43
N LEU A 36 -4.86 3.50 -13.54
CA LEU A 36 -5.86 2.84 -14.37
C LEU A 36 -5.46 2.88 -15.85
N LEU A 37 -5.00 4.03 -16.34
CA LEU A 37 -4.55 4.18 -17.73
C LEU A 37 -3.34 3.31 -18.03
N VAL A 38 -2.33 3.27 -17.14
CA VAL A 38 -1.15 2.41 -17.31
C VAL A 38 -1.55 0.95 -17.37
N ALA A 39 -2.38 0.46 -16.45
CA ALA A 39 -2.88 -0.92 -16.46
C ALA A 39 -3.68 -1.23 -17.74
N PHE A 40 -4.51 -0.31 -18.20
CA PHE A 40 -5.28 -0.46 -19.43
C PHE A 40 -4.38 -0.53 -20.67
N PHE A 41 -3.48 0.44 -20.87
CA PHE A 41 -2.62 0.50 -22.06
C PHE A 41 -1.65 -0.68 -22.14
N THR A 42 -1.02 -1.04 -21.01
CA THR A 42 -0.12 -2.20 -20.96
C THR A 42 -0.82 -3.52 -21.25
N SER A 43 -2.11 -3.63 -20.91
CA SER A 43 -2.92 -4.83 -21.18
C SER A 43 -3.49 -4.89 -22.60
N ARG A 44 -3.60 -3.74 -23.29
CA ARG A 44 -4.28 -3.64 -24.60
C ARG A 44 -3.33 -3.46 -25.78
N LEU A 45 -2.17 -2.86 -25.58
CA LEU A 45 -1.21 -2.61 -26.66
C LEU A 45 -0.36 -3.85 -26.93
N PRO A 46 -0.40 -4.44 -28.15
CA PRO A 46 0.41 -5.62 -28.48
C PRO A 46 1.91 -5.38 -28.33
N SER A 47 2.39 -4.16 -28.56
CA SER A 47 3.80 -3.76 -28.36
C SER A 47 4.25 -3.84 -26.90
N LEU A 48 3.32 -3.80 -25.94
CA LEU A 48 3.56 -3.92 -24.50
C LEU A 48 3.19 -5.31 -23.96
N SER A 49 2.84 -6.27 -24.82
CA SER A 49 2.56 -7.65 -24.40
C SER A 49 3.80 -8.45 -23.93
N ASN A 50 4.92 -7.76 -23.73
CA ASN A 50 6.19 -8.32 -23.27
C ASN A 50 6.26 -8.43 -21.72
N PRO A 51 7.29 -9.08 -21.15
CA PRO A 51 7.47 -9.21 -19.70
C PRO A 51 7.37 -7.89 -18.93
N PHE A 52 8.00 -6.83 -19.46
CA PHE A 52 7.99 -5.51 -18.85
C PHE A 52 6.58 -4.94 -18.74
N GLY A 53 5.78 -5.01 -19.82
CA GLY A 53 4.41 -4.48 -19.80
C GLY A 53 3.51 -5.23 -18.83
N ARG A 54 3.68 -6.55 -18.70
CA ARG A 54 2.93 -7.36 -17.72
C ARG A 54 3.29 -7.05 -16.27
N LEU A 55 4.59 -6.90 -15.98
CA LEU A 55 5.05 -6.46 -14.65
C LEU A 55 4.54 -5.05 -14.33
N SER A 56 4.57 -4.15 -15.31
CA SER A 56 4.06 -2.78 -15.17
C SER A 56 2.55 -2.76 -14.92
N ALA A 57 1.77 -3.57 -15.63
CA ALA A 57 0.33 -3.73 -15.40
C ALA A 57 0.05 -4.21 -13.96
N SER A 58 0.83 -5.18 -13.47
CA SER A 58 0.71 -5.69 -12.10
C SER A 58 1.04 -4.62 -11.06
N GLN A 59 2.16 -3.90 -11.21
CA GLN A 59 2.54 -2.80 -10.31
C GLN A 59 1.45 -1.73 -10.26
N SER A 60 0.99 -1.30 -11.44
CA SER A 60 -0.05 -0.28 -11.62
C SER A 60 -1.37 -0.69 -10.97
N THR A 61 -1.69 -1.99 -10.97
CA THR A 61 -2.87 -2.51 -10.27
C THR A 61 -2.74 -2.34 -8.75
N GLY A 62 -1.56 -2.60 -8.18
CA GLY A 62 -1.28 -2.39 -6.77
C GLY A 62 -1.35 -0.91 -6.37
N GLU A 63 -0.77 -0.02 -7.18
CA GLU A 63 -0.83 1.43 -6.95
C GLU A 63 -2.25 1.98 -7.08
N MET A 64 -3.04 1.45 -8.02
CA MET A 64 -4.45 1.81 -8.15
C MET A 64 -5.25 1.46 -6.87
N ILE A 65 -5.06 0.26 -6.30
CA ILE A 65 -5.71 -0.13 -5.05
C ILE A 65 -5.26 0.76 -3.89
N LEU A 66 -3.97 1.07 -3.81
CA LEU A 66 -3.39 1.99 -2.82
C LEU A 66 -4.05 3.38 -2.91
N CYS A 67 -4.07 3.97 -4.10
CA CYS A 67 -4.65 5.30 -4.34
C CYS A 67 -6.16 5.34 -4.08
N ILE A 68 -6.92 4.33 -4.51
CA ILE A 68 -8.36 4.22 -4.22
C ILE A 68 -8.59 4.20 -2.70
N THR A 69 -7.77 3.44 -1.96
CA THR A 69 -7.89 3.34 -0.51
C THR A 69 -7.59 4.68 0.16
N PHE A 70 -6.56 5.42 -0.29
CA PHE A 70 -6.30 6.76 0.23
C PHE A 70 -7.41 7.77 -0.10
N ALA A 71 -7.94 7.75 -1.33
CA ALA A 71 -8.97 8.66 -1.78
C ALA A 71 -10.33 8.40 -1.09
N LEU A 72 -10.76 7.14 -1.03
CA LEU A 72 -12.11 6.77 -0.62
C LEU A 72 -12.23 6.36 0.86
N TYR A 73 -11.12 6.03 1.52
CA TYR A 73 -11.13 5.66 2.94
C TYR A 73 -10.37 6.65 3.80
N TYR A 74 -9.08 6.84 3.54
CA TYR A 74 -8.23 7.65 4.43
C TYR A 74 -8.65 9.12 4.45
N SER A 75 -8.81 9.74 3.27
CA SER A 75 -9.21 11.15 3.17
C SER A 75 -10.55 11.45 3.88
N PRO A 76 -11.67 10.77 3.58
CA PRO A 76 -12.93 11.04 4.27
C PRO A 76 -12.87 10.73 5.77
N MET A 77 -12.14 9.68 6.18
CA MET A 77 -11.94 9.37 7.60
C MET A 77 -11.28 10.53 8.37
N VAL A 78 -10.25 11.15 7.78
CA VAL A 78 -9.51 12.25 8.41
C VAL A 78 -10.29 13.56 8.32
N TYR A 79 -10.88 13.86 7.15
CA TYR A 79 -11.58 15.13 6.92
C TYR A 79 -12.83 15.28 7.80
N PHE A 80 -13.65 14.22 7.89
CA PHE A 80 -14.91 14.22 8.64
C PHE A 80 -14.78 13.68 10.07
N ASP A 81 -13.57 13.29 10.50
CA ASP A 81 -13.32 12.72 11.82
C ASP A 81 -14.23 11.52 12.17
N ILE A 82 -14.37 10.57 11.23
CA ILE A 82 -15.34 9.47 11.38
C ILE A 82 -14.81 8.38 12.31
N SER A 83 -15.32 8.35 13.54
CA SER A 83 -14.92 7.39 14.59
C SER A 83 -15.02 5.91 14.18
N SER A 84 -16.07 5.55 13.43
CA SER A 84 -16.29 4.18 12.97
C SER A 84 -15.23 3.73 11.97
N MET A 85 -14.75 4.62 11.10
CA MET A 85 -13.66 4.33 10.16
C MET A 85 -12.33 4.24 10.90
N LYS A 86 -12.06 5.16 11.83
CA LYS A 86 -10.85 5.11 12.68
C LYS A 86 -10.72 3.79 13.43
N ARG A 87 -11.84 3.24 13.94
CA ARG A 87 -11.87 1.93 14.61
C ARG A 87 -11.44 0.79 13.68
N ASN A 88 -11.85 0.84 12.41
CA ASN A 88 -11.53 -0.17 11.41
C ASN A 88 -10.24 0.13 10.61
N ALA A 89 -9.56 1.24 10.91
CA ALA A 89 -8.41 1.71 10.15
C ALA A 89 -7.23 0.73 10.19
N HIS A 90 -7.12 -0.12 11.22
CA HIS A 90 -6.07 -1.14 11.29
C HIS A 90 -6.18 -2.19 10.17
N HIS A 91 -7.39 -2.65 9.83
CA HIS A 91 -7.61 -3.55 8.70
C HIS A 91 -7.34 -2.88 7.36
N VAL A 92 -7.72 -1.61 7.21
CA VAL A 92 -7.46 -0.86 5.97
C VAL A 92 -5.99 -0.50 5.84
N GLY A 93 -5.30 -0.24 6.95
CA GLY A 93 -3.85 -0.09 7.01
C GLY A 93 -3.12 -1.35 6.53
N LEU A 94 -3.65 -2.54 6.86
CA LEU A 94 -3.13 -3.80 6.34
C LEU A 94 -3.28 -3.90 4.81
N LEU A 95 -4.43 -3.50 4.26
CA LEU A 95 -4.64 -3.44 2.81
C LEU A 95 -3.67 -2.47 2.11
N LEU A 96 -3.44 -1.29 2.70
CA LEU A 96 -2.45 -0.32 2.22
C LEU A 96 -1.04 -0.92 2.24
N LEU A 97 -0.68 -1.61 3.32
CA LEU A 97 0.62 -2.25 3.46
C LEU A 97 0.83 -3.36 2.43
N ILE A 98 -0.17 -4.21 2.19
CA ILE A 98 -0.13 -5.24 1.14
C ILE A 98 0.05 -4.60 -0.24
N SER A 99 -0.73 -3.58 -0.55
CA SER A 99 -0.66 -2.86 -1.83
C SER A 99 0.73 -2.23 -2.04
N TYR A 100 1.28 -1.62 -0.99
CA TYR A 100 2.62 -1.06 -1.00
C TYR A 100 3.71 -2.13 -1.24
N ASN A 101 3.59 -3.30 -0.61
CA ASN A 101 4.52 -4.42 -0.81
C ASN A 101 4.48 -4.94 -2.26
N ILE A 102 3.29 -5.04 -2.87
CA ILE A 102 3.15 -5.41 -4.29
C ILE A 102 3.94 -4.42 -5.15
N CYS A 103 3.80 -3.12 -4.86
CA CYS A 103 4.45 -2.06 -5.64
C CYS A 103 5.97 -2.13 -5.52
N ILE A 104 6.52 -2.17 -4.30
CA ILE A 104 7.97 -2.10 -4.09
C ILE A 104 8.69 -3.33 -4.66
N ILE A 105 8.12 -4.53 -4.48
CA ILE A 105 8.71 -5.76 -5.02
C ILE A 105 8.56 -5.79 -6.54
N SER A 106 7.40 -5.38 -7.09
CA SER A 106 7.24 -5.27 -8.54
C SER A 106 8.24 -4.29 -9.15
N HIS A 107 8.48 -3.16 -8.49
CA HIS A 107 9.41 -2.14 -8.96
C HIS A 107 10.85 -2.67 -9.02
N LEU A 108 11.27 -3.42 -7.99
CA LEU A 108 12.56 -4.11 -7.97
C LEU A 108 12.66 -5.12 -9.13
N VAL A 109 11.63 -5.92 -9.35
CA VAL A 109 11.62 -6.92 -10.44
C VAL A 109 11.63 -6.27 -11.82
N ILE A 110 10.95 -5.14 -12.00
CA ILE A 110 11.01 -4.35 -13.24
C ILE A 110 12.42 -3.81 -13.48
N ALA A 111 13.09 -3.31 -12.44
CA ALA A 111 14.47 -2.85 -12.54
C ALA A 111 15.41 -4.00 -12.95
N LEU A 112 15.25 -5.19 -12.33
CA LEU A 112 15.99 -6.39 -12.71
C LEU A 112 15.70 -6.84 -14.14
N ASN A 113 14.44 -6.80 -14.57
CA ASN A 113 14.06 -7.09 -15.95
C ASN A 113 14.81 -6.20 -16.95
N ARG A 114 14.86 -4.88 -16.67
CA ARG A 114 15.59 -3.91 -17.51
C ARG A 114 17.10 -4.15 -17.49
N MET A 115 17.66 -4.44 -16.32
CA MET A 115 19.08 -4.78 -16.19
C MET A 115 19.43 -6.03 -17.00
N CYS A 116 18.64 -7.10 -16.88
CA CYS A 116 18.88 -8.35 -17.62
C CYS A 116 18.75 -8.17 -19.13
N ALA A 117 17.78 -7.37 -19.59
CA ALA A 117 17.62 -7.08 -21.02
C ALA A 117 18.85 -6.38 -21.62
N ILE A 118 19.52 -5.53 -20.85
CA ILE A 118 20.71 -4.77 -21.29
C ILE A 118 22.00 -5.58 -21.11
N CYS A 119 22.22 -6.13 -19.91
CA CYS A 119 23.48 -6.78 -19.56
C CYS A 119 23.58 -8.23 -20.07
N PHE A 120 22.46 -8.93 -20.25
CA PHE A 120 22.44 -10.36 -20.56
C PHE A 120 21.38 -10.73 -21.63
N PRO A 121 21.44 -10.15 -22.84
CA PRO A 121 20.41 -10.33 -23.87
C PRO A 121 20.20 -11.80 -24.27
N LEU A 122 21.26 -12.62 -24.32
CA LEU A 122 21.16 -14.05 -24.68
C LEU A 122 20.46 -14.91 -23.62
N SER A 123 20.45 -14.46 -22.36
CA SER A 123 19.82 -15.18 -21.23
C SER A 123 18.49 -14.56 -20.82
N TYR A 124 18.16 -13.36 -21.32
CA TYR A 124 16.94 -12.63 -20.98
C TYR A 124 15.68 -13.45 -21.26
N GLU A 125 15.56 -14.04 -22.45
CA GLU A 125 14.40 -14.85 -22.85
C GLU A 125 14.21 -16.11 -21.98
N LYS A 126 15.30 -16.61 -21.37
CA LYS A 126 15.22 -17.74 -20.42
C LYS A 126 14.74 -17.30 -19.05
N ALA A 127 15.22 -16.16 -18.56
CA ALA A 127 14.85 -15.62 -17.24
C ALA A 127 13.44 -15.01 -17.26
N PHE A 128 13.19 -14.08 -18.19
CA PHE A 128 11.95 -13.33 -18.35
C PHE A 128 11.13 -13.84 -19.53
N SER A 129 10.85 -15.15 -19.57
CA SER A 129 9.84 -15.67 -20.50
C SER A 129 8.43 -15.25 -20.06
N HIS A 130 7.44 -15.38 -20.94
CA HIS A 130 6.03 -15.17 -20.59
C HIS A 130 5.60 -16.00 -19.38
N ARG A 131 5.98 -17.28 -19.33
CA ARG A 131 5.61 -18.18 -18.23
C ARG A 131 6.30 -17.77 -16.93
N ASN A 132 7.60 -17.50 -16.97
CA ASN A 132 8.35 -17.12 -15.78
C ASN A 132 7.86 -15.79 -15.22
N THR A 133 7.58 -14.82 -16.08
CA THR A 133 7.04 -13.52 -15.66
C THR A 133 5.67 -13.68 -14.97
N SER A 134 4.80 -14.56 -15.48
CA SER A 134 3.53 -14.87 -14.80
C SER A 134 3.76 -15.44 -13.38
N ILE A 135 4.71 -16.37 -13.26
CA ILE A 135 5.05 -17.00 -11.98
C ILE A 135 5.64 -15.96 -11.02
N MET A 136 6.52 -15.09 -11.50
CA MET A 136 7.09 -13.99 -10.71
C MET A 136 6.00 -13.06 -10.18
N ILE A 137 5.05 -12.65 -11.03
CA ILE A 137 3.90 -11.84 -10.60
C ILE A 137 3.11 -12.58 -9.52
N ALA A 138 2.78 -13.85 -9.72
CA ALA A 138 2.07 -14.63 -8.71
C ALA A 138 2.83 -14.70 -7.37
N VAL A 139 4.15 -14.92 -7.41
CA VAL A 139 5.01 -14.94 -6.22
C VAL A 139 5.03 -13.57 -5.52
N ILE A 140 5.15 -12.47 -6.28
CA ILE A 140 5.11 -11.10 -5.72
C ILE A 140 3.82 -10.89 -4.94
N TRP A 141 2.67 -11.24 -5.53
CA TRP A 141 1.39 -11.10 -4.87
C TRP A 141 1.31 -11.99 -3.62
N ILE A 142 1.64 -13.28 -3.72
CA ILE A 142 1.62 -14.19 -2.57
C ILE A 142 2.48 -13.66 -1.42
N VAL A 143 3.74 -13.29 -1.69
CA VAL A 143 4.66 -12.76 -0.68
C VAL A 143 4.11 -11.47 -0.05
N SER A 144 3.55 -10.58 -0.88
CA SER A 144 3.00 -9.30 -0.41
C SER A 144 1.75 -9.45 0.45
N PHE A 145 0.99 -10.54 0.31
CA PHE A 145 -0.12 -10.88 1.19
C PHE A 145 0.37 -11.57 2.47
N VAL A 146 1.20 -12.60 2.33
CA VAL A 146 1.60 -13.45 3.46
C VAL A 146 2.41 -12.67 4.48
N LEU A 147 3.41 -11.88 4.07
CA LEU A 147 4.30 -11.19 5.02
C LEU A 147 3.54 -10.23 5.96
N PRO A 148 2.73 -9.26 5.46
CA PRO A 148 1.99 -8.36 6.33
C PRO A 148 0.97 -9.08 7.22
N ILE A 149 0.28 -10.11 6.72
CA ILE A 149 -0.72 -10.85 7.49
C ILE A 149 -0.06 -11.61 8.63
N CYS A 150 1.06 -12.31 8.36
CA CYS A 150 1.81 -13.01 9.39
C CYS A 150 2.34 -12.04 10.46
N LEU A 151 2.87 -10.88 10.05
CA LEU A 151 3.36 -9.86 10.98
C LEU A 151 2.23 -9.28 11.84
N HIS A 152 1.06 -9.00 11.23
CA HIS A 152 -0.10 -8.49 11.96
C HIS A 152 -0.61 -9.52 12.98
N GLY A 153 -0.75 -10.79 12.59
CA GLY A 153 -1.16 -11.86 13.49
C GLY A 153 -0.19 -12.09 14.65
N MET A 154 1.12 -12.03 14.40
CA MET A 154 2.12 -12.09 15.47
C MET A 154 2.04 -10.87 16.41
N GLY A 155 1.77 -9.68 15.87
CA GLY A 155 1.58 -8.45 16.64
C GLY A 155 0.41 -8.56 17.63
N GLU A 156 -0.73 -9.05 17.18
CA GLU A 156 -1.92 -9.29 18.02
C GLU A 156 -1.63 -10.26 19.17
N ILE A 157 -0.96 -11.38 18.88
CA ILE A 157 -0.57 -12.37 19.90
C ILE A 157 0.36 -11.75 20.94
N PHE A 158 1.34 -10.95 20.49
CA PHE A 158 2.27 -10.29 21.39
C PHE A 158 1.57 -9.25 22.28
N GLN A 159 0.67 -8.44 21.70
CA GLN A 159 -0.11 -7.47 22.47
C GLN A 159 -1.01 -8.12 23.51
N HIS A 160 -1.65 -9.25 23.18
CA HIS A 160 -2.46 -10.01 24.12
C HIS A 160 -1.61 -10.48 25.32
N ARG A 161 -0.46 -11.11 25.05
CA ARG A 161 0.46 -11.57 26.11
C ARG A 161 0.99 -10.44 26.97
N TYR A 162 1.23 -9.27 26.39
CA TYR A 162 1.70 -8.10 27.13
C TYR A 162 0.60 -7.54 28.04
N ARG A 163 -0.65 -7.50 27.56
CA ARG A 163 -1.81 -7.07 28.34
C ARG A 163 -2.04 -8.01 29.53
N ASP A 164 -2.04 -9.32 29.30
CA ASP A 164 -2.21 -10.32 30.36
C ASP A 164 -1.18 -10.10 31.47
N LYS A 165 0.10 -9.93 31.13
CA LYS A 165 1.17 -9.67 32.11
C LYS A 165 0.91 -8.43 32.97
N LYS A 166 0.43 -7.33 32.38
CA LYS A 166 0.09 -6.13 33.14
C LYS A 166 -1.06 -6.37 34.12
N ASP A 167 -2.11 -7.05 33.68
CA ASP A 167 -3.27 -7.34 34.53
C ASP A 167 -2.88 -8.22 35.73
N TYR A 168 -1.95 -9.17 35.54
CA TYR A 168 -1.37 -9.94 36.65
C TYR A 168 -0.61 -9.06 37.64
N GLU A 169 0.28 -8.17 37.18
CA GLU A 169 1.05 -7.27 38.05
C GLU A 169 0.14 -6.38 38.92
N TYR A 170 -0.90 -5.78 38.33
CA TYR A 170 -1.88 -4.97 39.07
C TYR A 170 -2.74 -5.75 40.07
N SER A 171 -2.93 -7.07 39.86
CA SER A 171 -3.70 -7.91 40.79
C SER A 171 -2.91 -8.34 42.03
N THR A 172 -1.57 -8.17 42.00
CA THR A 172 -0.65 -8.54 43.07
C THR A 172 -0.14 -7.37 43.91
N GLU A 173 -0.46 -6.13 43.51
CA GLU A 173 -0.26 -4.90 44.29
C GLU A 173 -1.52 -4.53 45.11
#